data_AF-A0A7X7BXA7-F1
#
_entry.id   AF-A0A7X7BXA7-F1
#
_cell.length_a   1.000
_cell.length_b   1.000
_cell.length_c   1.000
_cell.angle_alpha   90.00
_cell.angle_beta   90.00
_cell.angle_gamma   90.00
#
_symmetry.space_group_name_H-M   'P 1'
#
loop_
_entity.id
_entity.type
_entity.pdbx_description
1 polymer ?
#
loop_
_entity_poly.entity_id
_entity_poly.type
_entity_poly.pdbx_seq_one_letter_code
_entity_poly.pdbx_strand_id
1 'polypeptide(L)'
;VMATSAMAQAQDLVTTKDGGDIFAKVLEITPNEVKYKLYDEPDGVTYIIKKTDILLIRYESGRNEVFNQESIWDNYYYNREPVQNLRPNMKYRELHTLYYHRDYTRSFTDRYSPAWTGVASALIPGLGQCINGEWGRCLATFFGNVALMSFAQSNCYEDASEVTQGFAVACYAAAVGLNIWSVVDAVRIARVKNMYEQDLRQTYSMDIDLYPSVNFVKVGNSFRPIAGFSFALNF
;
A
#
# COMPACT_ATOMS: atom_id res chain seq x y z
N VAL A 1 47.88 -24.99 -41.22
CA VAL A 1 47.54 -24.50 -39.88
C VAL A 1 46.02 -24.37 -39.85
N MET A 2 45.35 -25.32 -39.21
CA MET A 2 43.89 -25.39 -39.14
C MET A 2 43.44 -24.44 -38.02
N ALA A 3 42.77 -23.34 -38.36
CA ALA A 3 42.27 -22.38 -37.39
C ALA A 3 41.05 -22.97 -36.68
N THR A 4 41.23 -23.43 -35.44
CA THR A 4 40.13 -23.79 -34.55
C THR A 4 39.47 -22.50 -34.08
N SER A 5 38.33 -22.14 -34.69
CA SER A 5 37.44 -21.11 -34.18
C SER A 5 36.89 -21.56 -32.82
N ALA A 6 37.34 -20.93 -31.74
CA ALA A 6 36.68 -21.07 -30.45
C ALA A 6 35.26 -20.49 -30.58
N MET A 7 34.26 -21.37 -30.67
CA MET A 7 32.87 -20.96 -30.56
C MET A 7 32.68 -20.46 -29.13
N ALA A 8 32.51 -19.14 -28.97
CA ALA A 8 32.05 -18.57 -27.72
C ALA A 8 30.66 -19.16 -27.44
N GLN A 9 30.57 -20.13 -26.54
CA GLN A 9 29.31 -20.62 -26.01
C GLN A 9 28.76 -19.50 -25.12
N ALA A 10 27.76 -18.79 -25.63
CA ALA A 10 26.97 -17.90 -24.78
C ALA A 10 25.89 -18.79 -24.16
N GLN A 11 26.01 -19.13 -22.88
CA GLN A 11 24.99 -19.88 -22.15
C GLN A 11 24.04 -18.95 -21.40
N ASP A 12 22.86 -19.44 -21.02
CA ASP A 12 21.98 -18.68 -20.14
C ASP A 12 22.57 -18.65 -18.72
N LEU A 13 22.40 -17.52 -18.04
CA LEU A 13 22.84 -17.30 -16.67
C LEU A 13 21.64 -16.89 -15.81
N VAL A 14 21.29 -17.74 -14.85
CA VAL A 14 20.24 -17.46 -13.88
C VAL A 14 20.91 -16.96 -12.59
N THR A 15 20.77 -15.67 -12.31
CA THR A 15 21.24 -15.08 -11.05
C THR A 15 20.11 -15.15 -10.02
N THR A 16 20.39 -15.78 -8.89
CA THR A 16 19.49 -15.89 -7.74
C THR A 16 19.55 -14.64 -6.87
N LYS A 17 18.51 -14.40 -6.05
CA LYS A 17 18.49 -13.27 -5.12
C LYS A 17 19.57 -13.35 -4.03
N ASP A 18 20.02 -14.56 -3.70
CA ASP A 18 21.13 -14.80 -2.78
C ASP A 18 22.50 -14.47 -3.40
N GLY A 19 22.54 -14.06 -4.67
CA GLY A 19 23.75 -13.70 -5.40
C GLY A 19 24.49 -14.90 -6.02
N GLY A 20 23.90 -16.10 -5.95
CA GLY A 20 24.42 -17.28 -6.64
C GLY A 20 24.07 -17.24 -8.13
N ASP A 21 25.04 -17.60 -8.96
CA ASP A 21 24.87 -17.69 -10.41
C ASP A 21 24.79 -19.15 -10.85
N ILE A 22 23.76 -19.48 -11.64
CA ILE A 22 23.52 -20.82 -12.18
C ILE A 22 23.66 -20.76 -13.70
N PHE A 23 24.67 -21.44 -14.24
CA PHE A 23 24.81 -21.65 -15.68
C PHE A 23 23.81 -22.71 -16.12
N ALA A 24 22.86 -22.29 -16.93
CA ALA A 24 21.72 -23.11 -17.27
C ALA A 24 21.31 -22.95 -18.74
N LYS A 25 20.40 -23.81 -19.16
CA LYS A 25 19.58 -23.63 -20.34
C LYS A 25 18.13 -23.56 -19.90
N VAL A 26 17.50 -22.40 -20.08
CA VAL A 26 16.11 -22.18 -19.67
C VAL A 26 15.18 -22.89 -20.65
N LEU A 27 14.26 -23.70 -20.14
CA LEU A 27 13.32 -24.47 -20.95
C LEU A 27 11.94 -23.81 -21.00
N GLU A 28 11.40 -23.44 -19.84
CA GLU A 28 10.04 -22.93 -19.70
C GLU A 28 9.97 -21.94 -18.54
N ILE A 29 9.22 -20.85 -18.73
CA ILE A 29 8.89 -19.88 -17.69
C ILE A 29 7.38 -19.86 -17.53
N THR A 30 6.91 -20.16 -16.32
CA THR A 30 5.51 -20.06 -15.93
C THR A 30 5.29 -18.81 -15.05
N PRO A 31 4.06 -18.52 -14.60
CA PRO A 31 3.83 -17.42 -13.67
C PRO A 31 4.62 -17.55 -12.35
N ASN A 32 4.83 -18.76 -11.84
CA ASN A 32 5.37 -19.00 -10.50
C ASN A 32 6.77 -19.62 -10.49
N GLU A 33 7.13 -20.36 -11.53
CA GLU A 33 8.35 -21.18 -11.58
C GLU A 33 9.04 -21.12 -12.94
N VAL A 34 10.35 -21.33 -12.92
CA VAL A 34 11.21 -21.47 -14.10
C VAL A 34 11.80 -22.87 -14.11
N LYS A 35 11.66 -23.56 -15.26
CA LYS A 35 12.25 -24.87 -15.50
C LYS A 35 13.52 -24.71 -16.32
N TYR A 36 14.61 -25.32 -15.87
CA TYR A 36 15.91 -25.22 -16.51
C TYR A 36 16.68 -26.54 -16.44
N LYS A 37 17.70 -26.67 -17.29
CA LYS A 37 18.73 -27.71 -17.18
C LYS A 37 20.09 -27.09 -16.91
N LEU A 38 20.95 -27.81 -16.20
CA LEU A 38 22.33 -27.37 -16.01
C LEU A 38 23.07 -27.37 -17.35
N TYR A 39 23.89 -26.36 -17.57
CA TYR A 39 24.62 -26.22 -18.82
C TYR A 39 25.57 -27.42 -19.07
N ASP A 40 26.23 -27.91 -18.02
CA ASP A 40 27.15 -29.05 -18.10
C ASP A 40 26.43 -30.40 -18.34
N GLU A 41 25.10 -30.44 -18.13
CA GLU A 41 24.28 -31.66 -18.26
C GLU A 41 23.01 -31.38 -19.10
N PRO A 42 23.15 -31.12 -20.42
CA PRO A 42 22.02 -30.74 -21.29
C PRO A 42 20.99 -31.88 -21.47
N ASP A 43 21.42 -33.14 -21.37
CA ASP A 43 20.55 -34.32 -21.37
C ASP A 43 20.16 -34.77 -19.96
N GLY A 44 20.58 -34.02 -18.94
CA GLY A 44 20.29 -34.29 -17.53
C GLY A 44 18.86 -33.98 -17.12
N VAL A 45 18.63 -34.05 -15.80
CA VAL A 45 17.33 -33.81 -15.17
C VAL A 45 16.91 -32.35 -15.30
N THR A 46 15.59 -32.12 -15.35
CA THR A 46 15.02 -30.77 -15.34
C THR A 46 14.88 -30.29 -13.91
N TYR A 47 15.49 -29.16 -13.61
CA TYR A 47 15.38 -28.46 -12.33
C TYR A 47 14.28 -27.41 -12.39
N ILE A 48 13.70 -27.11 -11.22
CA ILE A 48 12.66 -26.10 -11.06
C ILE A 48 13.12 -25.13 -9.98
N ILE A 49 13.08 -23.83 -10.27
CA ILE A 49 13.33 -22.75 -9.32
C ILE A 49 12.13 -21.81 -9.30
N LYS A 50 11.75 -21.34 -8.11
CA LYS A 50 10.66 -20.37 -7.99
C LYS A 50 11.10 -19.03 -8.56
N LYS A 51 10.19 -18.39 -9.27
CA LYS A 51 10.42 -17.05 -9.84
C LYS A 51 10.72 -16.02 -8.75
N THR A 52 10.19 -16.24 -7.53
CA THR A 52 10.46 -15.44 -6.33
C THR A 52 11.91 -15.47 -5.88
N ASP A 53 12.69 -16.48 -6.27
CA ASP A 53 14.05 -16.70 -5.78
C ASP A 53 15.11 -16.29 -6.83
N ILE A 54 14.64 -15.94 -8.03
CA ILE A 54 15.47 -15.47 -9.15
C ILE A 54 15.50 -13.94 -9.12
N LEU A 55 16.68 -13.37 -9.38
CA LEU A 55 16.88 -11.94 -9.57
C LEU A 55 16.82 -11.57 -11.06
N LEU A 56 17.53 -12.32 -11.91
CA LEU A 56 17.72 -12.04 -13.33
C LEU A 56 18.00 -13.34 -14.07
N ILE A 57 17.48 -13.46 -15.29
CA ILE A 57 17.96 -14.42 -16.29
C ILE A 57 18.59 -13.64 -17.44
N ARG A 58 19.85 -13.93 -17.74
CA ARG A 58 20.53 -13.46 -18.95
C ARG A 58 20.56 -14.60 -19.96
N TYR A 59 19.93 -14.41 -21.11
CA TYR A 59 19.89 -15.43 -22.16
C TYR A 59 21.14 -15.38 -23.05
N GLU A 60 21.42 -16.48 -23.73
CA GLU A 60 22.44 -16.58 -24.80
C GLU A 60 22.34 -15.43 -25.82
N SER A 61 21.10 -15.04 -26.16
CA SER A 61 20.82 -13.95 -27.12
C SER A 61 21.22 -12.55 -26.64
N GLY A 62 21.66 -12.40 -25.39
CA GLY A 62 21.93 -11.12 -24.74
C GLY A 62 20.69 -10.44 -24.17
N ARG A 63 19.49 -11.04 -24.33
CA ARG A 63 18.27 -10.59 -23.66
C ARG A 63 18.41 -10.82 -22.15
N ASN A 64 17.97 -9.86 -21.35
CA ASN A 64 17.90 -9.97 -19.89
C ASN A 64 16.44 -9.93 -19.47
N GLU A 65 16.04 -10.78 -18.53
CA GLU A 65 14.71 -10.78 -17.92
C GLU A 65 14.90 -10.69 -16.41
N VAL A 66 14.52 -9.55 -15.83
CA VAL A 66 14.68 -9.26 -14.41
C VAL A 66 13.40 -9.67 -13.70
N PHE A 67 13.53 -10.54 -12.69
CA PHE A 67 12.41 -10.99 -11.87
C PHE A 67 12.38 -10.11 -10.62
N ASN A 68 11.82 -8.92 -10.77
CA ASN A 68 11.63 -8.02 -9.64
C ASN A 68 10.44 -8.47 -8.79
N GLN A 69 10.54 -8.17 -7.50
CA GLN A 69 9.74 -8.67 -6.39
C GLN A 69 8.22 -8.48 -6.62
N GLU A 70 7.41 -9.46 -6.20
CA GLU A 70 6.02 -9.18 -5.81
C GLU A 70 6.04 -7.91 -4.98
N SER A 71 5.36 -6.87 -5.45
CA SER A 71 5.39 -5.62 -4.73
C SER A 71 4.73 -5.87 -3.37
N ILE A 72 5.29 -5.32 -2.29
CA ILE A 72 4.65 -5.39 -0.96
C ILE A 72 3.20 -4.85 -1.05
N TRP A 73 2.92 -4.03 -2.06
CA TRP A 73 1.61 -3.49 -2.40
C TRP A 73 0.64 -4.55 -2.94
N ASP A 74 1.10 -5.53 -3.72
CA ASP A 74 0.23 -6.55 -4.35
C ASP A 74 -0.49 -7.43 -3.30
N ASN A 75 0.22 -7.80 -2.23
CA ASN A 75 -0.34 -8.66 -1.18
C ASN A 75 -1.39 -7.92 -0.32
N TYR A 76 -1.30 -6.59 -0.25
CA TYR A 76 -2.13 -5.77 0.59
C TYR A 76 -3.53 -5.49 -0.03
N TYR A 77 -3.60 -5.56 -1.37
CA TYR A 77 -4.79 -5.27 -2.17
C TYR A 77 -5.55 -6.53 -2.65
N TYR A 78 -4.99 -7.72 -2.46
CA TYR A 78 -5.52 -9.02 -2.92
C TYR A 78 -6.98 -9.31 -2.53
N ASN A 79 -7.50 -8.70 -1.46
CA ASN A 79 -8.81 -9.06 -0.93
C ASN A 79 -9.97 -8.23 -1.49
N ARG A 80 -9.73 -7.19 -2.32
CA ARG A 80 -10.78 -6.22 -2.74
C ARG A 80 -10.51 -5.63 -4.13
N GLU A 81 -11.53 -5.61 -4.98
CA GLU A 81 -11.48 -4.89 -6.26
C GLU A 81 -11.62 -3.38 -6.04
N PRO A 82 -10.84 -2.54 -6.76
CA PRO A 82 -10.93 -1.09 -6.63
C PRO A 82 -12.29 -0.58 -7.12
N VAL A 83 -12.86 0.38 -6.41
CA VAL A 83 -14.14 0.98 -6.78
C VAL A 83 -14.02 1.74 -8.11
N GLN A 84 -14.93 1.49 -9.04
CA GLN A 84 -14.93 2.16 -10.35
C GLN A 84 -15.33 3.64 -10.22
N ASN A 85 -14.77 4.50 -11.09
CA ASN A 85 -15.05 5.94 -11.19
C ASN A 85 -14.62 6.79 -9.98
N LEU A 86 -13.50 6.42 -9.34
CA LEU A 86 -12.88 7.24 -8.32
C LEU A 86 -12.41 8.58 -8.90
N ARG A 87 -12.68 9.66 -8.16
CA ARG A 87 -12.17 10.99 -8.46
C ARG A 87 -11.29 11.44 -7.30
N PRO A 88 -10.19 12.16 -7.55
CA PRO A 88 -9.43 12.78 -6.46
C PRO A 88 -10.29 13.77 -5.66
N ASN A 89 -10.02 13.89 -4.37
CA ASN A 89 -10.67 14.82 -3.43
C ASN A 89 -12.19 14.62 -3.22
N MET A 90 -12.70 13.40 -3.33
CA MET A 90 -14.08 13.08 -2.95
C MET A 90 -14.32 13.29 -1.46
N LYS A 91 -15.51 13.77 -1.10
CA LYS A 91 -15.88 14.04 0.30
C LYS A 91 -16.32 12.77 1.00
N TYR A 92 -16.16 12.70 2.33
CA TYR A 92 -16.57 11.53 3.11
C TYR A 92 -18.05 11.16 2.92
N ARG A 93 -18.94 12.15 2.72
CA ARG A 93 -20.36 11.92 2.42
C ARG A 93 -20.59 11.13 1.13
N GLU A 94 -19.67 11.12 0.19
CA GLU A 94 -19.76 10.25 -0.99
C GLU A 94 -19.06 8.93 -0.72
N LEU A 95 -17.89 8.99 -0.08
CA LEU A 95 -17.07 7.82 0.24
C LEU A 95 -17.79 6.79 1.13
N HIS A 96 -18.59 7.22 2.10
CA HIS A 96 -19.25 6.29 3.02
C HIS A 96 -20.31 5.39 2.35
N THR A 97 -20.78 5.76 1.15
CA THR A 97 -21.70 4.94 0.34
C THR A 97 -20.95 3.91 -0.49
N LEU A 98 -19.72 4.24 -0.90
CA LEU A 98 -18.86 3.41 -1.73
C LEU A 98 -18.05 2.42 -0.91
N TYR A 99 -17.64 2.83 0.28
CA TYR A 99 -16.71 2.11 1.12
C TYR A 99 -17.34 1.68 2.43
N TYR A 100 -17.27 0.38 2.69
CA TYR A 100 -17.70 -0.17 3.95
C TYR A 100 -16.52 -0.27 4.93
N HIS A 101 -16.63 0.42 6.07
CA HIS A 101 -15.51 0.56 7.01
C HIS A 101 -14.98 -0.76 7.60
N ARG A 102 -15.74 -1.87 7.47
CA ARG A 102 -15.35 -3.18 8.01
C ARG A 102 -14.34 -3.89 7.11
N ASP A 103 -14.32 -3.52 5.85
CA ASP A 103 -13.46 -4.18 4.86
C ASP A 103 -12.01 -3.70 4.99
N TYR A 104 -11.79 -2.57 5.66
CA TYR A 104 -10.49 -1.94 5.86
C TYR A 104 -9.43 -2.91 6.41
N THR A 105 -8.44 -3.20 5.58
CA THR A 105 -7.13 -3.76 5.96
C THR A 105 -6.20 -2.62 6.38
N ARG A 106 -5.05 -2.84 7.05
CA ARG A 106 -4.11 -1.76 7.48
C ARG A 106 -2.82 -1.64 6.67
N SER A 107 -2.60 -0.52 6.00
CA SER A 107 -1.44 -0.34 5.11
C SER A 107 -0.38 0.44 5.84
N PHE A 108 0.89 0.16 5.57
CA PHE A 108 1.98 0.96 6.14
C PHE A 108 2.00 2.38 5.57
N THR A 109 1.46 2.60 4.38
CA THR A 109 1.37 3.92 3.73
C THR A 109 0.05 4.65 3.99
N ASP A 110 -0.78 4.13 4.90
CA ASP A 110 -2.02 4.78 5.27
C ASP A 110 -1.74 6.13 5.94
N ARG A 111 -2.32 7.18 5.37
CA ARG A 111 -2.18 8.55 5.87
C ARG A 111 -2.85 8.73 7.23
N TYR A 112 -4.03 8.14 7.41
CA TYR A 112 -4.81 8.28 8.63
C TYR A 112 -4.61 7.06 9.51
N SER A 113 -4.32 7.25 10.79
CA SER A 113 -4.27 6.13 11.74
C SER A 113 -5.64 5.98 12.41
N PRO A 114 -6.35 4.84 12.26
CA PRO A 114 -7.61 4.61 12.96
C PRO A 114 -7.46 4.55 14.49
N ALA A 115 -6.30 4.13 15.00
CA ALA A 115 -6.07 4.04 16.44
C ALA A 115 -5.92 5.43 17.07
N TRP A 116 -4.95 6.22 16.58
CA TRP A 116 -4.70 7.57 17.07
C TRP A 116 -5.87 8.53 16.89
N THR A 117 -6.65 8.39 15.81
CA THR A 117 -7.86 9.20 15.61
C THR A 117 -8.95 8.88 16.65
N GLY A 118 -9.12 7.61 17.01
CA GLY A 118 -10.00 7.20 18.11
C GLY A 118 -9.55 7.78 19.45
N VAL A 119 -8.26 7.68 19.77
CA VAL A 119 -7.67 8.25 21.01
C VAL A 119 -7.86 9.77 21.05
N ALA A 120 -7.62 10.47 19.94
CA ALA A 120 -7.81 11.90 19.86
C ALA A 120 -9.26 12.30 20.17
N SER A 121 -10.24 11.59 19.60
CA SER A 121 -11.68 11.83 19.88
C SER A 121 -12.08 11.47 21.31
N ALA A 122 -11.36 10.56 21.97
CA ALA A 122 -11.62 10.19 23.36
C ALA A 122 -11.15 11.26 24.35
N LEU A 123 -10.06 11.96 24.02
CA LEU A 123 -9.54 13.08 24.82
C LEU A 123 -10.37 14.35 24.64
N ILE A 124 -10.73 14.65 23.39
CA ILE A 124 -11.52 15.83 23.03
C ILE A 124 -12.63 15.39 22.08
N PRO A 125 -13.92 15.49 22.48
CA PRO A 125 -15.03 15.10 21.62
C PRO A 125 -14.92 15.73 20.22
N GLY A 126 -14.92 14.87 19.19
CA GLY A 126 -14.86 15.30 17.79
C GLY A 126 -13.46 15.56 17.23
N LEU A 127 -12.39 15.61 18.04
CA LEU A 127 -11.03 15.90 17.54
C LEU A 127 -10.55 14.88 16.51
N GLY A 128 -10.90 13.60 16.67
CA GLY A 128 -10.58 12.57 15.67
C GLY A 128 -11.19 12.86 14.30
N GLN A 129 -12.38 13.47 14.26
CA GLN A 129 -13.02 13.90 13.01
C GLN A 129 -12.27 15.09 12.38
N CYS A 130 -11.74 16.01 13.19
CA CYS A 130 -10.90 17.13 12.74
C CYS A 130 -9.60 16.65 12.08
N ILE A 131 -8.90 15.69 12.69
CA ILE A 131 -7.66 15.12 12.15
C ILE A 131 -7.91 14.47 10.78
N ASN A 132 -9.07 13.84 10.62
CA ASN A 132 -9.50 13.25 9.35
C ASN A 132 -9.99 14.30 8.33
N GLY A 133 -9.99 15.59 8.65
CA GLY A 133 -10.42 16.68 7.75
C GLY A 133 -11.94 16.92 7.70
N GLU A 134 -12.72 16.32 8.60
CA GLU A 134 -14.18 16.52 8.71
C GLU A 134 -14.52 17.57 9.77
N TRP A 135 -14.06 18.81 9.56
CA TRP A 135 -14.19 19.92 10.50
C TRP A 135 -15.64 20.23 10.91
N GLY A 136 -16.60 20.12 9.98
CA GLY A 136 -18.01 20.37 10.28
C GLY A 136 -18.57 19.41 11.34
N ARG A 137 -18.22 18.11 11.23
CA ARG A 137 -18.65 17.09 12.20
C ARG A 137 -17.92 17.26 13.54
N CYS A 138 -16.63 17.60 13.46
CA CYS A 138 -15.80 17.88 14.62
C CYS A 138 -16.39 19.01 15.47
N LEU A 139 -16.64 20.17 14.88
CA LEU A 139 -17.18 21.33 15.59
C LEU A 139 -18.58 21.07 16.14
N ALA A 140 -19.45 20.41 15.35
CA ALA A 140 -20.79 20.05 15.82
C ALA A 140 -20.74 19.14 17.06
N THR A 141 -19.85 18.16 17.06
CA THR A 141 -19.72 17.21 18.19
C THR A 141 -19.08 17.87 19.41
N PHE A 142 -18.06 18.69 19.21
CA PHE A 142 -17.39 19.43 20.27
C PHE A 142 -18.33 20.42 20.95
N PHE A 143 -18.93 21.34 20.18
CA PHE A 143 -19.85 22.34 20.74
C PHE A 143 -21.14 21.72 21.27
N GLY A 144 -21.62 20.62 20.66
CA GLY A 144 -22.74 19.86 21.21
C GLY A 144 -22.43 19.27 22.59
N ASN A 145 -21.23 18.74 22.79
CA ASN A 145 -20.79 18.22 24.08
C ASN A 145 -20.66 19.35 25.13
N VAL A 146 -20.02 20.46 24.77
CA VAL A 146 -19.88 21.64 25.64
C VAL A 146 -21.23 22.22 26.03
N ALA A 147 -22.20 22.28 25.11
CA ALA A 147 -23.55 22.75 25.37
C ALA A 147 -24.26 21.84 26.39
N LEU A 148 -24.19 20.51 26.21
CA LEU A 148 -24.79 19.56 27.16
C LEU A 148 -24.17 19.67 28.55
N MET A 149 -22.85 19.78 28.66
CA MET A 149 -22.19 19.91 29.96
C MET A 149 -22.51 21.23 30.64
N SER A 150 -22.57 22.34 29.88
CA SER A 150 -22.97 23.65 30.41
C SER A 150 -24.41 23.65 30.92
N PHE A 151 -25.34 23.06 30.16
CA PHE A 151 -26.74 22.92 30.57
C PHE A 151 -26.89 22.00 31.79
N ALA A 152 -26.14 20.90 31.86
CA ALA A 152 -26.17 20.03 33.03
C ALA A 152 -25.73 20.77 34.29
N GLN A 153 -24.68 21.58 34.18
CA GLN A 153 -24.11 22.33 35.31
C GLN A 153 -25.00 23.49 35.77
N SER A 154 -25.73 24.16 34.87
CA SER A 154 -26.70 25.19 35.28
C SER A 154 -27.86 24.58 36.07
N ASN A 155 -28.33 23.40 35.66
CA ASN A 155 -29.46 22.70 36.30
C ASN A 155 -29.09 22.10 37.67
N CYS A 156 -27.81 21.82 37.95
CA CYS A 156 -27.40 21.35 39.27
C CYS A 156 -27.12 22.47 40.28
N TYR A 157 -27.09 23.73 39.85
CA TYR A 157 -26.77 24.89 40.69
C TYR A 157 -28.02 25.64 41.21
N GLU A 158 -29.12 25.65 40.45
CA GLU A 158 -30.40 26.14 40.96
C GLU A 158 -30.97 25.16 41.99
N ASP A 159 -31.64 25.67 43.04
CA ASP A 159 -32.21 24.91 44.17
C ASP A 159 -33.12 23.78 43.65
N ALA A 160 -32.54 22.58 43.55
CA ALA A 160 -32.97 21.60 42.55
C ALA A 160 -34.06 20.68 43.09
N SER A 161 -35.27 20.86 42.56
CA SER A 161 -36.28 19.79 42.58
C SER A 161 -35.69 18.48 42.03
N GLU A 162 -36.17 17.32 42.49
CA GLU A 162 -35.72 16.00 41.98
C GLU A 162 -35.77 15.93 40.44
N VAL A 163 -36.72 16.64 39.83
CA VAL A 163 -36.89 16.75 38.37
C VAL A 163 -35.69 17.45 37.71
N THR A 164 -35.22 18.56 38.27
CA THR A 164 -34.09 19.34 37.74
C THR A 164 -32.77 18.55 37.83
N GLN A 165 -32.57 17.82 38.92
CA GLN A 165 -31.41 16.91 39.05
C GLN A 165 -31.48 15.76 38.04
N GLY A 166 -32.68 15.21 37.79
CA GLY A 166 -32.90 14.21 36.77
C GLY A 166 -32.51 14.66 35.36
N PHE A 167 -32.83 15.91 34.99
CA PHE A 167 -32.40 16.49 33.72
C PHE A 167 -30.88 16.65 33.62
N ALA A 168 -30.22 17.11 34.69
CA ALA A 168 -28.77 17.25 34.71
C ALA A 168 -28.05 15.90 34.49
N VAL A 169 -28.50 14.84 35.18
CA VAL A 169 -27.95 13.48 35.01
C VAL A 169 -28.16 12.98 33.57
N ALA A 170 -29.34 13.23 32.99
CA ALA A 170 -29.62 12.86 31.61
C ALA A 170 -28.69 13.58 30.61
N CYS A 171 -28.40 14.87 30.82
CA CYS A 171 -27.46 15.63 30.00
C CYS A 171 -26.02 15.09 30.10
N TYR A 172 -25.54 14.73 31.30
CA TYR A 172 -24.22 14.10 31.45
C TYR A 172 -24.16 12.74 30.77
N ALA A 173 -25.20 11.92 30.90
CA ALA A 173 -25.28 10.63 30.21
C ALA A 173 -25.26 10.82 28.68
N ALA A 174 -26.00 11.81 28.16
CA ALA A 174 -25.99 12.17 26.74
C ALA A 174 -24.61 12.67 26.28
N ALA A 175 -23.90 13.45 27.10
CA ALA A 175 -22.54 13.91 26.79
C ALA A 175 -21.54 12.75 26.71
N VAL A 176 -21.64 11.76 27.62
CA VAL A 176 -20.83 10.53 27.53
C VAL A 176 -21.17 9.73 26.27
N GLY A 177 -22.46 9.60 25.95
CA GLY A 177 -22.92 8.96 24.72
C GLY A 177 -22.36 9.63 23.45
N LEU A 178 -22.39 10.96 23.39
CA LEU A 178 -21.80 11.73 22.29
C LEU A 178 -20.27 11.54 22.20
N ASN A 179 -19.58 11.49 23.34
CA ASN A 179 -18.13 11.22 23.36
C ASN A 179 -17.82 9.85 22.73
N ILE A 180 -18.51 8.79 23.16
CA ILE A 180 -18.33 7.42 22.63
C ILE A 180 -18.67 7.38 21.14
N TRP A 181 -19.78 8.01 20.75
CA TRP A 181 -20.18 8.11 19.34
C TRP A 181 -19.09 8.81 18.51
N SER A 182 -18.52 9.90 19.01
CA SER A 182 -17.46 10.64 18.33
C SER A 182 -16.18 9.81 18.13
N VAL A 183 -15.86 8.91 19.06
CA VAL A 183 -14.72 7.98 18.95
C VAL A 183 -14.98 6.98 17.84
N VAL A 184 -16.15 6.32 17.87
CA VAL A 184 -16.51 5.31 16.86
C VAL A 184 -16.58 5.94 15.47
N ASP A 185 -17.19 7.11 15.35
CA ASP A 185 -17.32 7.82 14.08
C ASP A 185 -15.96 8.26 13.52
N ALA A 186 -15.06 8.80 14.35
CA ALA A 186 -13.71 9.15 13.92
C ALA A 186 -12.93 7.94 13.36
N VAL A 187 -13.03 6.78 14.02
CA VAL A 187 -12.39 5.54 13.56
C VAL A 187 -12.98 5.09 12.22
N ARG A 188 -14.31 5.15 12.07
CA ARG A 188 -14.98 4.78 10.81
C ARG A 188 -14.54 5.68 9.65
N ILE A 189 -14.47 7.00 9.88
CA ILE A 189 -14.00 7.95 8.87
C ILE A 189 -12.55 7.63 8.44
N ALA A 190 -11.65 7.40 9.40
CA ALA A 190 -10.25 7.11 9.10
C ALA A 190 -10.10 5.87 8.21
N ARG A 191 -10.82 4.79 8.56
CA ARG A 191 -10.82 3.54 7.77
C ARG A 191 -11.32 3.77 6.34
N VAL A 192 -12.43 4.49 6.18
CA VAL A 192 -13.00 4.80 4.85
C VAL A 192 -12.04 5.64 4.02
N LYS A 193 -11.46 6.69 4.59
CA LYS A 193 -10.51 7.54 3.86
C LYS A 193 -9.23 6.80 3.48
N ASN A 194 -8.73 5.89 4.31
CA ASN A 194 -7.59 5.09 3.94
C ASN A 194 -7.88 4.14 2.78
N MET A 195 -9.04 3.46 2.76
CA MET A 195 -9.43 2.61 1.62
C MET A 195 -9.56 3.42 0.33
N TYR A 196 -10.09 4.62 0.42
CA TYR A 196 -10.15 5.54 -0.71
C TYR A 196 -8.76 5.94 -1.22
N GLU A 197 -7.83 6.31 -0.34
CA GLU A 197 -6.46 6.66 -0.71
C GLU A 197 -5.69 5.44 -1.27
N GLN A 198 -5.99 4.25 -0.76
CA GLN A 198 -5.49 2.97 -1.25
C GLN A 198 -5.92 2.72 -2.71
N ASP A 199 -7.21 2.83 -3.01
CA ASP A 199 -7.71 2.60 -4.37
C ASP A 199 -7.31 3.72 -5.34
N LEU A 200 -7.24 4.97 -4.88
CA LEU A 200 -6.70 6.07 -5.67
C LEU A 200 -5.24 5.80 -6.06
N ARG A 201 -4.44 5.30 -5.11
CA ARG A 201 -3.06 4.94 -5.40
C ARG A 201 -2.99 3.83 -6.44
N GLN A 202 -3.82 2.81 -6.41
CA GLN A 202 -3.82 1.78 -7.46
C GLN A 202 -4.29 2.33 -8.82
N THR A 203 -5.31 3.19 -8.80
CA THR A 203 -5.92 3.70 -10.04
C THR A 203 -5.01 4.71 -10.74
N TYR A 204 -4.22 5.46 -9.97
CA TYR A 204 -3.35 6.54 -10.46
C TYR A 204 -1.87 6.30 -10.18
N SER A 205 -1.46 5.09 -9.74
CA SER A 205 -0.04 4.77 -9.55
C SER A 205 0.65 4.75 -10.89
N MET A 206 1.74 5.50 -11.00
CA MET A 206 2.72 5.31 -12.05
C MET A 206 3.76 4.34 -11.52
N ASP A 207 3.86 3.17 -12.13
CA ASP A 207 4.91 2.23 -11.78
C ASP A 207 6.20 2.67 -12.47
N ILE A 208 7.20 2.98 -11.64
CA ILE A 208 8.54 3.37 -12.07
C ILE A 208 9.46 2.18 -11.82
N ASP A 209 9.80 1.46 -12.88
CA ASP A 209 10.76 0.37 -12.79
C ASP A 209 12.16 0.89 -13.12
N LEU A 210 13.13 0.60 -12.23
CA LEU A 210 14.53 0.94 -12.42
C LEU A 210 15.34 -0.32 -12.64
N TYR A 211 15.93 -0.45 -13.83
CA TYR A 211 16.78 -1.58 -14.19
C TYR A 211 18.24 -1.12 -14.29
N PRO A 212 19.22 -1.83 -13.69
CA PRO A 212 20.61 -1.59 -14.01
C PRO A 212 20.84 -1.90 -15.49
N SER A 213 21.53 -1.02 -16.22
CA SER A 213 21.83 -1.19 -17.64
C SER A 213 23.31 -1.01 -17.92
N VAL A 214 23.85 -1.83 -18.83
CA VAL A 214 25.23 -1.69 -19.32
C VAL A 214 25.14 -1.48 -20.83
N ASN A 215 25.58 -0.32 -21.29
CA ASN A 215 25.55 0.08 -22.69
C ASN A 215 26.98 0.24 -23.22
N PHE A 216 27.22 -0.14 -24.47
CA PHE A 216 28.52 0.06 -25.11
C PHE A 216 28.44 1.26 -26.05
N VAL A 217 29.21 2.31 -25.76
CA VAL A 217 29.29 3.48 -26.62
C VAL A 217 30.58 3.42 -27.43
N LYS A 218 30.45 3.62 -28.74
CA LYS A 218 31.60 3.70 -29.65
C LYS A 218 32.27 5.07 -29.51
N VAL A 219 33.49 5.08 -29.00
CA VAL A 219 34.32 6.29 -28.88
C VAL A 219 35.54 6.12 -29.78
N GLY A 220 35.53 6.78 -30.93
CA GLY A 220 36.55 6.60 -31.97
C GLY A 220 36.55 5.18 -32.55
N ASN A 221 37.70 4.51 -32.49
CA ASN A 221 37.88 3.12 -32.96
C ASN A 221 37.71 2.07 -31.85
N SER A 222 37.33 2.48 -30.63
CA SER A 222 37.20 1.60 -29.47
C SER A 222 35.79 1.63 -28.86
N PHE A 223 35.31 0.49 -28.37
CA PHE A 223 34.06 0.40 -27.62
C PHE A 223 34.35 0.49 -26.12
N ARG A 224 33.62 1.36 -25.41
CA ARG A 224 33.71 1.48 -23.94
C ARG A 224 32.39 1.07 -23.29
N PRO A 225 32.40 0.16 -22.30
CA PRO A 225 31.22 -0.14 -21.51
C PRO A 225 30.90 1.04 -20.59
N ILE A 226 29.63 1.42 -20.52
CA ILE A 226 29.08 2.43 -19.63
C ILE A 226 27.99 1.76 -18.82
N ALA A 227 28.13 1.76 -17.50
CA ALA A 227 27.09 1.32 -16.58
C ALA A 227 26.17 2.51 -16.26
N GLY A 228 24.87 2.25 -16.19
CA GLY A 228 23.85 3.22 -15.83
C GLY A 228 22.60 2.53 -15.32
N PHE A 229 21.51 3.28 -15.26
CA PHE A 229 20.19 2.76 -14.96
C PHE A 229 19.22 3.12 -16.09
N SER A 230 18.34 2.20 -16.44
CA SER A 230 17.22 2.40 -17.34
C SER A 230 15.95 2.57 -16.51
N PHE A 231 15.17 3.61 -16.82
CA PHE A 231 13.84 3.81 -16.25
C PHE A 231 12.79 3.31 -17.23
N ALA A 232 11.85 2.51 -16.76
CA ALA A 232 10.60 2.24 -17.46
C ALA A 232 9.44 2.87 -16.67
N LEU A 233 8.53 3.50 -17.40
CA LEU A 233 7.33 4.11 -16.85
C LEU A 233 6.13 3.35 -17.41
N ASN A 234 5.37 2.69 -16.55
CA ASN A 234 4.09 2.10 -16.90
C ASN A 234 2.97 3.04 -16.43
N PHE A 235 2.04 3.35 -17.34
CA PHE A 235 0.91 4.25 -17.14
C PHE A 235 -0.39 3.60 -17.61
#